data_AF-A0A450U363-F1
#
_entry.id   AF-A0A450U363-F1
#
_cell.length_a   1.000
_cell.length_b   1.000
_cell.length_c   1.000
_cell.angle_alpha   90.00
_cell.angle_beta   90.00
_cell.angle_gamma   90.00
#
_symmetry.space_group_name_H-M   'P 1'
#
loop_
_entity.id
_entity.type
_entity.pdbx_description
1 polymer ?
#
loop_
_entity_poly.entity_id
_entity_poly.type
_entity_poly.pdbx_seq_one_letter_code
_entity_poly.pdbx_strand_id
1 'polypeptide(L)'
;MRGGSAQRGCDVVMDIENVQYEQLPADFAINDNGSLLEECSGLYSNHYGRWSKDAPYAAGNRIKLSTDKLRTCWLENKNANLYTARLESKLIGYAIAIRKEYENYGVFSWVTQLVVHEDYRNQGIAKRLLFSIWVRSDDFAWGLLTANPYAIRALEKATRRRCNPERITRNHKKLFNIAREQLGNCYRINKDSTQIRVDKTGSKIDTKFFIDHSEVPEMIRAAASNGTPWVLGDLEEGWEWFAFTFQDQEQLKLTGDEIEGMIRASDQVAQKAYSRMLLDKGHKWAGHTDKEVEFIIEKCALTPGKTVLDMGCGLGRHALKLAERGLQITGIDYIPEFIERAKREAKNRKLETVRFIGGDGRELESDECYDAVVCLYDVIGSFIDEEENRKILGNIARHLKPDGVAIITVMNHELTIRLAQDRFPGHIFSFDSEPNRVLDLEPAGIMEETGNIFDPEHYLVDENTHIVYRREQFTNGEKLPEQLIVMDKRYTEQEITDLCEAAGLAVQWAKYVGAGRWDDSLEPTEKAAKEIMVFCKKRRGG
;
A
#
# COMPACT_ATOMS: atom_id res chain seq x y z
N MET A 1 -3.22 -7.85 55.37
CA MET A 1 -2.66 -8.89 54.47
C MET A 1 -3.79 -9.56 53.71
N ARG A 2 -3.87 -9.30 52.40
CA ARG A 2 -4.33 -10.19 51.32
C ARG A 2 -4.24 -9.36 50.04
N GLY A 3 -3.15 -9.56 49.31
CA GLY A 3 -2.93 -8.95 48.01
C GLY A 3 -3.80 -9.63 46.95
N GLY A 4 -4.48 -8.82 46.14
CA GLY A 4 -5.04 -9.23 44.87
C GLY A 4 -4.11 -8.75 43.76
N SER A 5 -3.37 -9.67 43.15
CA SER A 5 -2.61 -9.44 41.94
C SER A 5 -3.56 -9.16 40.78
N ALA A 6 -3.53 -7.94 40.24
CA ALA A 6 -4.16 -7.64 38.97
C ALA A 6 -3.43 -8.42 37.86
N GLN A 7 -4.17 -9.32 37.19
CA GLN A 7 -3.75 -9.93 35.94
C GLN A 7 -3.46 -8.82 34.93
N ARG A 8 -2.20 -8.71 34.52
CA ARG A 8 -1.81 -7.98 33.31
C ARG A 8 -2.45 -8.71 32.13
N GLY A 9 -3.26 -7.99 31.36
CA GLY A 9 -3.92 -8.49 30.16
C GLY A 9 -2.89 -9.01 29.16
N CYS A 10 -3.25 -10.11 28.50
CA CYS A 10 -2.51 -10.70 27.39
C CYS A 10 -2.15 -9.64 26.35
N ASP A 11 -0.88 -9.60 25.97
CA ASP A 11 -0.43 -9.04 24.70
C ASP A 11 -1.09 -9.86 23.57
N VAL A 12 -2.22 -9.39 23.07
CA VAL A 12 -2.75 -9.85 21.80
C VAL A 12 -1.81 -9.29 20.74
N VAL A 13 -0.90 -10.14 20.26
CA VAL A 13 -0.20 -9.89 18.99
C VAL A 13 -1.27 -9.92 17.91
N MET A 14 -1.89 -8.76 17.66
CA MET A 14 -2.90 -8.57 16.62
C MET A 14 -2.24 -8.34 15.28
N ASP A 15 -2.83 -8.92 14.25
CA ASP A 15 -2.31 -8.91 12.90
C ASP A 15 -2.56 -7.54 12.23
N ILE A 16 -1.61 -6.62 12.43
CA ILE A 16 -1.59 -5.26 11.84
C ILE A 16 -1.71 -5.31 10.30
N GLU A 17 -1.45 -6.47 9.68
CA GLU A 17 -1.56 -6.68 8.24
C GLU A 17 -3.00 -6.59 7.73
N ASN A 18 -3.99 -6.85 8.57
CA ASN A 18 -5.41 -6.81 8.20
C ASN A 18 -6.06 -5.42 8.27
N VAL A 19 -5.30 -4.38 8.60
CA VAL A 19 -5.83 -3.00 8.63
C VAL A 19 -6.04 -2.46 7.22
N GLN A 20 -7.25 -2.00 6.93
CA GLN A 20 -7.64 -1.38 5.68
C GLN A 20 -7.52 0.15 5.77
N TYR A 21 -6.78 0.75 4.84
CA TYR A 21 -6.63 2.19 4.72
C TYR A 21 -7.47 2.69 3.54
N GLU A 22 -8.17 3.80 3.71
CA GLU A 22 -8.97 4.44 2.66
C GLU A 22 -8.85 5.96 2.72
N GLN A 23 -9.08 6.66 1.61
CA GLN A 23 -9.33 8.10 1.63
C GLN A 23 -10.59 8.42 0.85
N LEU A 24 -11.31 9.40 1.36
CA LEU A 24 -12.57 9.88 0.87
C LEU A 24 -12.44 11.39 0.65
N PRO A 25 -12.84 11.90 -0.53
CA PRO A 25 -13.13 13.31 -0.70
C PRO A 25 -14.08 13.76 0.41
N ALA A 26 -13.84 14.96 0.95
CA ALA A 26 -14.56 15.37 2.14
C ALA A 26 -16.07 15.57 1.90
N ASP A 27 -16.47 15.95 0.69
CA ASP A 27 -17.86 16.02 0.25
C ASP A 27 -18.54 14.63 0.22
N PHE A 28 -17.85 13.60 -0.29
CA PHE A 28 -18.35 12.23 -0.24
C PHE A 28 -18.50 11.73 1.19
N ALA A 29 -17.51 12.01 2.05
CA ALA A 29 -17.57 11.66 3.46
C ALA A 29 -18.80 12.29 4.16
N ILE A 30 -19.22 13.49 3.75
CA ILE A 30 -20.39 14.19 4.31
C ILE A 30 -21.71 13.65 3.76
N ASN A 31 -21.81 13.49 2.43
CA ASN A 31 -23.10 13.33 1.76
C ASN A 31 -23.54 11.87 1.61
N ASP A 32 -22.58 10.96 1.47
CA ASP A 32 -22.85 9.58 1.05
C ASP A 32 -22.44 8.54 2.11
N ASN A 33 -22.00 8.99 3.29
CA ASN A 33 -21.57 8.12 4.40
C ASN A 33 -21.96 8.68 5.79
N GLY A 34 -23.27 8.71 6.06
CA GLY A 34 -23.82 9.36 7.27
C GLY A 34 -23.27 8.85 8.61
N SER A 35 -22.91 7.57 8.72
CA SER A 35 -22.35 6.99 9.96
C SER A 35 -20.86 7.31 10.16
N LEU A 36 -20.11 7.60 9.09
CA LEU A 36 -18.66 7.80 9.19
C LEU A 36 -18.29 9.03 10.02
N LEU A 37 -19.06 10.11 9.92
CA LEU A 37 -18.84 11.29 10.75
C LEU A 37 -19.06 10.98 12.24
N GLU A 38 -20.07 10.17 12.55
CA GLU A 38 -20.35 9.72 13.92
C GLU A 38 -19.22 8.85 14.45
N GLU A 39 -18.69 7.93 13.63
CA GLU A 39 -17.53 7.12 13.97
C GLU A 39 -16.29 7.97 14.23
N CYS A 40 -15.96 8.92 13.34
CA CYS A 40 -14.81 9.80 13.52
C CYS A 40 -14.95 10.69 14.76
N SER A 41 -16.13 11.28 14.94
CA SER A 41 -16.49 12.09 16.12
C SER A 41 -16.37 11.28 17.41
N GLY A 42 -16.88 10.05 17.41
CA GLY A 42 -16.80 9.11 18.52
C GLY A 42 -15.35 8.73 18.83
N LEU A 43 -14.58 8.35 17.80
CA LEU A 43 -13.17 7.99 17.94
C LEU A 43 -12.36 9.13 18.57
N TYR A 44 -12.53 10.35 18.06
CA TYR A 44 -11.91 11.55 18.64
C TYR A 44 -12.33 11.72 20.09
N SER A 45 -13.64 11.76 20.34
CA SER A 45 -14.24 12.07 21.64
C SER A 45 -13.91 11.06 22.74
N ASN A 46 -13.54 9.84 22.36
CA ASN A 46 -13.23 8.77 23.28
C ASN A 46 -11.72 8.56 23.47
N HIS A 47 -10.91 8.86 22.45
CA HIS A 47 -9.48 8.51 22.48
C HIS A 47 -8.53 9.70 22.35
N TYR A 48 -8.89 10.83 21.73
CA TYR A 48 -7.94 11.88 21.36
C TYR A 48 -7.13 12.44 22.55
N GLY A 49 -7.80 13.01 23.55
CA GLY A 49 -7.12 13.64 24.69
C GLY A 49 -8.07 14.10 25.80
N ARG A 50 -7.49 14.73 26.82
CA ARG A 50 -8.21 15.30 27.98
C ARG A 50 -7.87 16.78 28.14
N TRP A 51 -8.81 17.53 28.70
CA TRP A 51 -8.59 18.92 29.06
C TRP A 51 -7.59 19.05 30.20
N SER A 52 -6.66 19.98 30.06
CA SER A 52 -5.74 20.38 31.12
C SER A 52 -6.46 21.16 32.24
N LYS A 53 -5.70 21.52 33.29
CA LYS A 53 -6.18 22.34 34.40
C LYS A 53 -6.42 23.81 34.01
N ASP A 54 -5.70 24.31 33.01
CA ASP A 54 -5.81 25.71 32.58
C ASP A 54 -6.89 25.87 31.48
N ALA A 55 -7.56 24.77 31.11
CA ALA A 55 -8.66 24.78 30.16
C ALA A 55 -9.90 25.51 30.73
N PRO A 56 -10.70 26.18 29.87
CA PRO A 56 -11.99 26.76 30.27
C PRO A 56 -13.07 25.70 30.52
N TYR A 57 -12.70 24.42 30.51
CA TYR A 57 -13.56 23.26 30.68
C TYR A 57 -13.06 22.42 31.86
N ALA A 58 -13.89 21.52 32.38
CA ALA A 58 -13.51 20.68 33.51
C ALA A 58 -12.27 19.81 33.19
N ALA A 59 -11.20 20.04 33.96
CA ALA A 59 -9.93 19.34 33.84
C ALA A 59 -10.09 17.82 33.94
N GLY A 60 -9.31 17.08 33.16
CA GLY A 60 -9.35 15.62 33.11
C GLY A 60 -10.51 15.03 32.30
N ASN A 61 -11.52 15.81 31.93
CA ASN A 61 -12.57 15.33 31.03
C ASN A 61 -12.04 15.12 29.62
N ARG A 62 -12.60 14.12 28.91
CA ARG A 62 -12.28 13.88 27.50
C ARG A 62 -12.70 15.09 26.65
N ILE A 63 -11.82 15.46 25.73
CA ILE A 63 -12.11 16.49 24.73
C ILE A 63 -13.14 15.92 23.75
N LYS A 64 -14.27 16.60 23.59
CA LYS A 64 -15.35 16.18 22.71
C LYS A 64 -15.31 16.95 21.40
N LEU A 65 -15.61 16.25 20.31
CA LEU A 65 -15.76 16.80 18.97
C LEU A 65 -17.08 16.31 18.41
N SER A 66 -18.04 17.22 18.16
CA SER A 66 -19.31 16.85 17.54
C SER A 66 -19.15 16.59 16.04
N THR A 67 -20.08 15.81 15.49
CA THR A 67 -20.21 15.60 14.04
C THR A 67 -20.37 16.91 13.27
N ASP A 68 -21.20 17.84 13.78
CA ASP A 68 -21.40 19.16 13.18
C ASP A 68 -20.11 19.97 13.11
N LYS A 69 -19.30 19.93 14.18
CA LYS A 69 -18.02 20.64 14.19
C LYS A 69 -17.02 19.96 13.26
N LEU A 70 -16.95 18.63 13.25
CA LEU A 70 -16.10 17.89 12.30
C LEU A 70 -16.44 18.25 10.85
N ARG A 71 -17.74 18.30 10.52
CA ARG A 71 -18.27 18.67 9.21
C ARG A 71 -17.89 20.11 8.83
N THR A 72 -18.38 21.07 9.59
CA THR A 72 -18.31 22.50 9.24
C THR A 72 -16.90 23.06 9.32
N CYS A 73 -16.09 22.58 10.25
CA CYS A 73 -14.72 23.06 10.38
C CYS A 73 -13.80 22.43 9.34
N TRP A 74 -13.82 21.09 9.18
CA TRP A 74 -12.83 20.38 8.37
C TRP A 74 -13.37 19.91 7.03
N LEU A 75 -14.51 19.21 6.99
CA LEU A 75 -14.92 18.45 5.81
C LEU A 75 -15.67 19.28 4.76
N GLU A 76 -16.29 20.41 5.13
CA GLU A 76 -16.86 21.34 4.14
C GLU A 76 -15.79 22.11 3.35
N ASN A 77 -14.51 21.98 3.74
CA ASN A 77 -13.42 22.50 2.95
C ASN A 77 -13.22 21.64 1.70
N LYS A 78 -13.47 22.22 0.52
CA LYS A 78 -13.30 21.56 -0.78
C LYS A 78 -11.89 21.00 -1.06
N ASN A 79 -10.89 21.46 -0.29
CA ASN A 79 -9.51 21.00 -0.39
C ASN A 79 -9.19 19.89 0.64
N ALA A 80 -10.15 19.51 1.48
CA ALA A 80 -10.00 18.49 2.50
C ALA A 80 -10.23 17.09 1.94
N ASN A 81 -9.50 16.14 2.52
CA ASN A 81 -9.68 14.72 2.31
C ASN A 81 -9.61 14.02 3.68
N LEU A 82 -10.50 13.05 3.87
CA LEU A 82 -10.54 12.20 5.06
C LEU A 82 -9.84 10.88 4.74
N TYR A 83 -8.94 10.43 5.62
CA TYR A 83 -8.20 9.18 5.51
C TYR A 83 -8.58 8.30 6.70
N THR A 84 -8.91 7.03 6.49
CA THR A 84 -9.38 6.12 7.55
C THR A 84 -8.50 4.89 7.62
N ALA A 85 -8.40 4.31 8.82
CA ALA A 85 -7.79 3.01 9.09
C ALA A 85 -8.83 2.16 9.80
N ARG A 86 -9.17 1.02 9.20
CA ARG A 86 -10.24 0.12 9.66
C ARG A 86 -9.71 -1.29 9.86
N LEU A 87 -10.08 -1.91 10.97
CA LEU A 87 -9.82 -3.33 11.23
C LEU A 87 -11.17 -4.03 11.35
N GLU A 88 -11.42 -5.05 10.54
CA GLU A 88 -12.71 -5.77 10.51
C GLU A 88 -13.92 -4.81 10.42
N SER A 89 -13.82 -3.80 9.56
CA SER A 89 -14.80 -2.70 9.38
C SER A 89 -14.92 -1.70 10.54
N LYS A 90 -14.27 -1.91 11.69
CA LYS A 90 -14.22 -0.95 12.79
C LYS A 90 -13.20 0.16 12.51
N LEU A 91 -13.61 1.42 12.62
CA LEU A 91 -12.68 2.56 12.56
C LEU A 91 -11.74 2.56 13.76
N ILE A 92 -10.44 2.38 13.51
CA ILE A 92 -9.38 2.38 14.54
C ILE A 92 -8.44 3.59 14.42
N GLY A 93 -8.49 4.32 13.29
CA GLY A 93 -7.78 5.58 13.12
C GLY A 93 -8.34 6.41 11.98
N TYR A 94 -8.12 7.72 12.00
CA TYR A 94 -8.35 8.58 10.85
C TYR A 94 -7.41 9.79 10.85
N ALA A 95 -7.25 10.39 9.68
CA ALA A 95 -6.58 11.67 9.51
C ALA A 95 -7.34 12.58 8.53
N ILE A 96 -7.18 13.89 8.65
CA ILE A 96 -7.72 14.86 7.69
C ILE A 96 -6.57 15.68 7.12
N ALA A 97 -6.42 15.63 5.79
CA ALA A 97 -5.46 16.44 5.07
C ALA A 97 -6.14 17.51 4.23
N ILE A 98 -5.64 18.74 4.27
CA ILE A 98 -6.12 19.86 3.45
C ILE A 98 -5.00 20.24 2.50
N ARG A 99 -5.22 20.12 1.18
CA ARG A 99 -4.20 20.36 0.15
C ARG A 99 -4.67 21.45 -0.81
N LYS A 100 -3.95 22.57 -0.86
CA LYS A 100 -4.31 23.71 -1.71
C LYS A 100 -3.10 24.20 -2.51
N GLU A 101 -3.30 24.40 -3.80
CA GLU A 101 -2.32 25.02 -4.68
C GLU A 101 -2.32 26.55 -4.56
N TYR A 102 -1.13 27.14 -4.56
CA TYR A 102 -0.90 28.57 -4.53
C TYR A 102 -0.07 29.00 -5.73
N GLU A 103 -0.53 30.05 -6.40
CA GLU A 103 0.18 30.70 -7.49
C GLU A 103 1.61 31.10 -7.04
N ASN A 104 2.62 30.67 -7.81
CA ASN A 104 4.06 30.87 -7.57
C ASN A 104 4.70 30.06 -6.44
N TYR A 105 3.93 29.25 -5.70
CA TYR A 105 4.48 28.44 -4.60
C TYR A 105 4.16 26.96 -4.71
N GLY A 106 3.23 26.55 -5.58
CA GLY A 106 2.82 25.15 -5.69
C GLY A 106 1.89 24.75 -4.55
N VAL A 107 1.87 23.44 -4.23
CA VAL A 107 0.91 22.87 -3.29
C VAL A 107 1.37 23.05 -1.84
N PHE A 108 0.46 23.52 -0.99
CA PHE A 108 0.59 23.50 0.46
C PHE A 108 -0.35 22.45 1.03
N SER A 109 0.19 21.62 1.92
CA SER A 109 -0.54 20.51 2.50
C SER A 109 -0.51 20.55 4.02
N TRP A 110 -1.67 20.36 4.64
CA TRP A 110 -1.84 20.35 6.08
C TRP A 110 -2.37 19.00 6.52
N VAL A 111 -1.79 18.43 7.56
CA VAL A 111 -2.47 17.38 8.33
C VAL A 111 -3.02 18.03 9.59
N THR A 112 -4.32 17.92 9.82
CA THR A 112 -5.01 18.69 10.87
C THR A 112 -5.54 17.80 11.97
N GLN A 113 -6.25 16.74 11.59
CA GLN A 113 -6.69 15.70 12.49
C GLN A 113 -5.85 14.45 12.24
N LEU A 114 -5.39 13.83 13.33
CA LEU A 114 -4.77 12.51 13.32
C LEU A 114 -5.17 11.85 14.63
N VAL A 115 -6.05 10.86 14.55
CA VAL A 115 -6.63 10.18 15.70
C VAL A 115 -6.40 8.69 15.53
N VAL A 116 -5.88 8.06 16.57
CA VAL A 116 -5.76 6.60 16.66
C VAL A 116 -6.35 6.17 17.98
N HIS A 117 -7.16 5.12 17.92
CA HIS A 117 -7.75 4.45 19.07
C HIS A 117 -6.65 4.06 20.07
N GLU A 118 -6.87 4.26 21.37
CA GLU A 118 -5.79 4.17 22.37
C GLU A 118 -5.16 2.77 22.46
N ASP A 119 -5.97 1.71 22.35
CA ASP A 119 -5.51 0.31 22.29
C ASP A 119 -4.61 -0.01 21.07
N TYR A 120 -4.61 0.83 20.04
CA TYR A 120 -3.84 0.64 18.80
C TYR A 120 -2.71 1.66 18.66
N ARG A 121 -2.44 2.46 19.70
CA ARG A 121 -1.28 3.36 19.73
C ARG A 121 0.01 2.56 19.79
N ASN A 122 1.09 3.15 19.30
CA ASN A 122 2.42 2.52 19.20
C ASN A 122 2.49 1.30 18.28
N GLN A 123 1.44 1.01 17.50
CA GLN A 123 1.39 -0.08 16.52
C GLN A 123 1.55 0.40 15.06
N GLY A 124 2.04 1.63 14.86
CA GLY A 124 2.32 2.17 13.52
C GLY A 124 1.09 2.64 12.71
N ILE A 125 -0.14 2.54 13.23
CA ILE A 125 -1.37 2.99 12.52
C ILE A 125 -1.28 4.46 12.10
N ALA A 126 -0.91 5.34 13.04
CA ALA A 126 -0.73 6.77 12.75
C ALA A 126 0.31 6.98 11.65
N LYS A 127 1.45 6.30 11.73
CA LYS A 127 2.54 6.37 10.74
C LYS A 127 2.05 5.94 9.35
N ARG A 128 1.25 4.87 9.25
CA ARG A 128 0.72 4.36 7.97
C ARG A 128 -0.35 5.29 7.35
N LEU A 129 -1.30 5.81 8.13
CA LEU A 129 -2.27 6.83 7.70
C LEU A 129 -1.56 8.04 7.09
N LEU A 130 -0.55 8.48 7.81
CA LEU A 130 0.30 9.59 7.43
C LEU A 130 1.08 9.30 6.14
N PHE A 131 1.73 8.14 6.03
CA PHE A 131 2.41 7.73 4.81
C PHE A 131 1.48 7.67 3.61
N SER A 132 0.23 7.19 3.75
CA SER A 132 -0.74 7.21 2.65
C SER A 132 -1.09 8.63 2.17
N ILE A 133 -1.03 9.64 3.05
CA ILE A 133 -1.23 11.05 2.68
C ILE A 133 -0.01 11.60 1.92
N TRP A 134 1.18 11.20 2.35
CA TRP A 134 2.46 11.79 1.97
C TRP A 134 3.14 11.18 0.75
N VAL A 135 2.48 10.23 0.12
CA VAL A 135 2.87 9.64 -1.15
C VAL A 135 3.22 10.69 -2.23
N ARG A 136 2.73 11.94 -2.09
CA ARG A 136 3.15 13.14 -2.84
C ARG A 136 4.07 14.06 -2.01
N SER A 137 5.21 13.56 -1.56
CA SER A 137 6.11 14.25 -0.61
C SER A 137 6.70 15.58 -1.12
N ASP A 138 6.55 15.90 -2.40
CA ASP A 138 7.15 17.07 -3.04
C ASP A 138 6.24 18.29 -3.16
N ASP A 139 5.12 18.32 -2.42
CA ASP A 139 4.42 19.57 -2.16
C ASP A 139 5.41 20.59 -1.54
N PHE A 140 5.25 21.86 -1.91
CA PHE A 140 6.18 22.93 -1.52
C PHE A 140 6.36 23.03 -0.01
N ALA A 141 5.28 22.87 0.75
CA ALA A 141 5.34 22.80 2.19
C ALA A 141 4.26 21.89 2.77
N TRP A 142 4.67 21.13 3.78
CA TRP A 142 3.78 20.34 4.62
C TRP A 142 3.74 20.93 6.02
N GLY A 143 2.55 21.26 6.51
CA GLY A 143 2.32 21.88 7.81
C GLY A 143 1.55 20.97 8.77
N LEU A 144 1.88 21.09 10.05
CA LEU A 144 1.20 20.39 11.14
C LEU A 144 1.07 21.31 12.36
N LEU A 145 -0.13 21.39 12.93
CA LEU A 145 -0.37 22.00 14.24
C LEU A 145 -0.65 20.86 15.22
N THR A 146 0.22 20.69 16.21
CA THR A 146 0.06 19.60 17.18
C THR A 146 0.82 19.85 18.47
N ALA A 147 0.32 19.28 19.57
CA ALA A 147 1.04 19.10 20.83
C ALA A 147 1.77 17.74 20.92
N ASN A 148 1.65 16.88 19.91
CA ASN A 148 2.26 15.54 19.91
C ASN A 148 3.57 15.53 19.09
N PRO A 149 4.75 15.36 19.73
CA PRO A 149 6.02 15.40 19.02
C PRO A 149 6.20 14.20 18.07
N TYR A 150 5.53 13.06 18.31
CA TYR A 150 5.60 11.90 17.43
C TYR A 150 4.92 12.14 16.08
N ALA A 151 3.87 12.97 16.03
CA ALA A 151 3.24 13.35 14.78
C ALA A 151 4.18 14.20 13.92
N ILE A 152 5.00 15.05 14.55
CA ILE A 152 6.05 15.82 13.87
C ILE A 152 7.16 14.88 13.38
N ARG A 153 7.60 13.90 14.18
CA ARG A 153 8.57 12.90 13.71
C ARG A 153 8.04 12.07 12.54
N ALA A 154 6.75 11.76 12.52
CA ALA A 154 6.12 11.09 11.40
C ALA A 154 6.10 11.98 10.14
N LEU A 155 5.75 13.26 10.28
CA LEU A 155 5.86 14.27 9.21
C LEU A 155 7.29 14.29 8.63
N GLU A 156 8.31 14.39 9.47
CA GLU A 156 9.70 14.49 9.02
C GLU A 156 10.17 13.25 8.24
N LYS A 157 9.75 12.05 8.68
CA LYS A 157 10.08 10.81 7.98
C LYS A 157 9.38 10.72 6.64
N ALA A 158 8.10 11.06 6.61
CA ALA A 158 7.28 10.92 5.42
C ALA A 158 7.65 11.92 4.31
N THR A 159 7.99 13.15 4.68
CA THR A 159 8.48 14.15 3.72
C THR A 159 9.98 14.06 3.48
N ARG A 160 10.65 13.14 4.19
CA ARG A 160 12.11 12.97 4.26
C ARG A 160 12.81 14.28 4.60
N ARG A 161 12.23 15.17 5.39
CA ARG A 161 12.78 16.52 5.64
C ARG A 161 12.60 16.88 7.10
N ARG A 162 13.54 17.65 7.68
CA ARG A 162 13.43 18.07 9.10
C ARG A 162 12.62 19.33 9.26
N CYS A 163 11.85 19.40 10.33
CA CYS A 163 11.31 20.67 10.77
C CYS A 163 12.47 21.55 11.25
N ASN A 164 12.63 22.71 10.61
CA ASN A 164 13.73 23.63 10.89
C ASN A 164 13.17 25.02 11.29
N PRO A 165 13.25 25.42 12.56
CA PRO A 165 12.79 26.73 13.04
C PRO A 165 13.40 27.90 12.27
N GLU A 166 14.67 27.83 11.87
CA GLU A 166 15.30 28.89 11.08
C GLU A 166 14.65 29.03 9.70
N ARG A 167 14.32 27.91 9.05
CA ARG A 167 13.63 27.91 7.75
C ARG A 167 12.20 28.44 7.86
N ILE A 168 11.51 28.12 8.95
CA ILE A 168 10.16 28.64 9.26
C ILE A 168 10.24 30.14 9.55
N THR A 169 11.23 30.59 10.33
CA THR A 169 11.44 32.01 10.69
C THR A 169 11.51 32.92 9.47
N ARG A 170 12.15 32.47 8.37
CA ARG A 170 12.27 33.26 7.12
C ARG A 170 10.91 33.69 6.54
N ASN A 171 9.85 32.89 6.72
CA ASN A 171 8.54 33.10 6.09
C ASN A 171 7.35 32.99 7.06
N HIS A 172 7.57 33.01 8.38
CA HIS A 172 6.56 32.71 9.39
C HIS A 172 5.27 33.52 9.25
N LYS A 173 5.34 34.82 8.91
CA LYS A 173 4.14 35.66 8.69
C LYS A 173 3.28 35.15 7.54
N LYS A 174 3.91 34.69 6.47
CA LYS A 174 3.20 34.17 5.29
C LYS A 174 2.63 32.79 5.57
N LEU A 175 3.41 31.92 6.22
CA LEU A 175 2.94 30.61 6.68
C LEU A 175 1.74 30.75 7.61
N PHE A 176 1.77 31.73 8.51
CA PHE A 176 0.64 32.04 9.39
C PHE A 176 -0.59 32.53 8.61
N ASN A 177 -0.41 33.38 7.59
CA ASN A 177 -1.53 33.81 6.75
C ASN A 177 -2.17 32.64 6.00
N ILE A 178 -1.36 31.70 5.49
CA ILE A 178 -1.83 30.46 4.84
C ILE A 178 -2.53 29.56 5.86
N ALA A 179 -1.97 29.37 7.05
CA ALA A 179 -2.57 28.60 8.13
C ALA A 179 -3.94 29.19 8.50
N ARG A 180 -4.04 30.51 8.68
CA ARG A 180 -5.31 31.20 8.96
C ARG A 180 -6.33 31.00 7.84
N GLU A 181 -5.91 31.15 6.59
CA GLU A 181 -6.80 31.01 5.45
C GLU A 181 -7.37 29.59 5.35
N GLN A 182 -6.55 28.56 5.54
CA GLN A 182 -6.97 27.17 5.36
C GLN A 182 -7.57 26.54 6.62
N LEU A 183 -7.06 26.93 7.78
CA LEU A 183 -7.33 26.30 9.07
C LEU A 183 -8.13 27.19 10.03
N GLY A 184 -8.34 28.47 9.72
CA GLY A 184 -9.03 29.42 10.62
C GLY A 184 -10.47 29.03 10.97
N ASN A 185 -11.13 28.23 10.13
CA ASN A 185 -12.44 27.67 10.44
C ASN A 185 -12.37 26.50 11.43
N CYS A 186 -11.24 25.79 11.51
CA CYS A 186 -11.07 24.60 12.35
C CYS A 186 -10.33 24.87 13.65
N TYR A 187 -9.41 25.83 13.62
CA TYR A 187 -8.58 26.23 14.75
C TYR A 187 -8.95 27.64 15.17
N ARG A 188 -8.81 27.96 16.44
CA ARG A 188 -9.05 29.33 16.97
C ARG A 188 -7.90 30.26 16.61
N ILE A 189 -7.55 30.33 15.32
CA ILE A 189 -6.48 31.16 14.79
C ILE A 189 -7.05 32.32 13.98
N ASN A 190 -6.81 33.56 14.42
CA ASN A 190 -7.26 34.77 13.74
C ASN A 190 -6.17 35.87 13.80
N LYS A 191 -6.30 36.88 12.93
CA LYS A 191 -5.26 37.90 12.75
C LYS A 191 -5.05 38.80 13.98
N ASP A 192 -6.08 38.98 14.80
CA ASP A 192 -6.13 40.03 15.81
C ASP A 192 -5.76 39.52 17.22
N SER A 193 -5.87 38.21 17.47
CA SER A 193 -5.63 37.64 18.81
C SER A 193 -4.64 36.47 18.85
N THR A 194 -4.27 35.88 17.72
CA THR A 194 -3.38 34.70 17.71
C THR A 194 -1.91 35.10 17.75
N GLN A 195 -1.21 34.61 18.77
CA GLN A 195 0.23 34.80 18.90
C GLN A 195 0.98 33.66 18.21
N ILE A 196 2.05 34.02 17.50
CA ILE A 196 3.05 33.08 16.98
C ILE A 196 4.40 33.44 17.56
N ARG A 197 5.16 32.44 18.01
CA ARG A 197 6.54 32.59 18.50
C ARG A 197 7.41 31.66 17.66
N VAL A 198 8.15 32.26 16.73
CA VAL A 198 9.05 31.55 15.82
C VAL A 198 10.38 32.27 15.81
N ASP A 199 11.42 31.55 16.20
CA ASP A 199 12.80 31.99 16.16
C ASP A 199 13.73 30.81 15.87
N LYS A 200 15.04 30.97 16.10
CA LYS A 200 16.03 29.91 15.84
C LYS A 200 15.93 28.73 16.82
N THR A 201 15.25 28.91 17.95
CA THR A 201 15.17 27.97 19.06
C THR A 201 13.80 27.30 19.20
N GLY A 202 12.79 27.76 18.46
CA GLY A 202 11.49 27.11 18.45
C GLY A 202 10.48 27.69 17.46
N SER A 203 9.36 26.97 17.30
CA SER A 203 8.26 27.36 16.43
C SER A 203 6.93 26.89 17.01
N LYS A 204 6.14 27.82 17.54
CA LYS A 204 4.85 27.53 18.18
C LYS A 204 3.80 28.61 17.91
N ILE A 205 2.54 28.19 17.98
CA ILE A 205 1.35 29.01 17.75
C ILE A 205 0.35 28.82 18.89
N ASP A 206 -0.25 29.91 19.35
CA ASP A 206 -1.26 29.92 20.41
C ASP A 206 -2.64 29.61 19.82
N THR A 207 -3.01 28.33 19.78
CA THR A 207 -4.30 27.87 19.24
C THR A 207 -5.42 27.92 20.29
N LYS A 208 -5.10 28.31 21.54
CA LYS A 208 -6.02 28.26 22.69
C LYS A 208 -6.62 26.87 22.91
N PHE A 209 -5.88 25.83 22.54
CA PHE A 209 -6.28 24.44 22.69
C PHE A 209 -5.57 23.80 23.88
N PHE A 210 -6.21 23.89 25.05
CA PHE A 210 -5.65 23.53 26.34
C PHE A 210 -5.71 22.02 26.62
N ILE A 211 -5.09 21.22 25.75
CA ILE A 211 -4.90 19.78 25.98
C ILE A 211 -3.88 19.55 27.10
N ASP A 212 -4.06 18.48 27.86
CA ASP A 212 -3.12 18.08 28.91
C ASP A 212 -1.72 17.81 28.34
N HIS A 213 -0.74 18.60 28.76
CA HIS A 213 0.67 18.50 28.33
C HIS A 213 1.56 17.76 29.34
N SER A 214 0.99 17.14 30.38
CA SER A 214 1.77 16.47 31.44
C SER A 214 2.78 15.45 30.92
N GLU A 215 2.46 14.74 29.83
CA GLU A 215 3.35 13.75 29.21
C GLU A 215 4.32 14.35 28.17
N VAL A 216 4.07 15.58 27.69
CA VAL A 216 4.83 16.19 26.58
C VAL A 216 6.33 16.28 26.85
N PRO A 217 6.82 16.68 28.04
CA PRO A 217 8.26 16.70 28.31
C PRO A 217 8.93 15.33 28.18
N GLU A 218 8.24 14.24 28.56
CA GLU A 218 8.75 12.88 28.40
C GLU A 218 8.71 12.44 26.94
N MET A 219 7.62 12.75 26.23
CA MET A 219 7.50 12.47 24.80
C MET A 219 8.57 13.20 23.98
N ILE A 220 8.95 14.43 24.34
CA ILE A 220 10.06 15.15 23.69
C ILE A 220 11.37 14.41 23.91
N ARG A 221 11.66 13.98 25.15
CA ARG A 221 12.88 13.20 25.44
C ARG A 221 12.93 11.91 24.63
N ALA A 222 11.81 11.20 24.53
CA ALA A 222 11.68 10.00 23.71
C ALA A 222 11.83 10.32 22.21
N ALA A 223 11.20 11.38 21.71
CA ALA A 223 11.32 11.82 20.32
C ALA A 223 12.70 12.38 19.96
N ALA A 224 13.52 12.71 20.96
CA ALA A 224 14.91 13.10 20.81
C ALA A 224 15.90 11.94 21.00
N SER A 225 15.41 10.76 21.43
CA SER A 225 16.23 9.56 21.50
C SER A 225 16.70 9.15 20.09
N ASN A 226 17.83 8.44 20.00
CA ASN A 226 18.48 8.06 18.73
C ASN A 226 19.21 9.20 17.98
N GLY A 227 19.71 10.20 18.72
CA GLY A 227 20.63 11.21 18.17
C GLY A 227 20.01 12.28 17.29
N THR A 228 18.67 12.33 17.18
CA THR A 228 17.96 13.40 16.45
C THR A 228 17.44 14.43 17.46
N PRO A 229 18.03 15.63 17.57
CA PRO A 229 17.63 16.61 18.57
C PRO A 229 16.19 17.11 18.35
N TRP A 230 15.54 17.52 19.44
CA TRP A 230 14.29 18.28 19.37
C TRP A 230 14.61 19.76 19.22
N VAL A 231 14.12 20.39 18.15
CA VAL A 231 14.51 21.76 17.77
C VAL A 231 13.36 22.76 17.82
N LEU A 232 12.13 22.32 18.05
CA LEU A 232 10.95 23.20 18.00
C LEU A 232 10.66 23.90 19.34
N GLY A 233 11.51 23.69 20.34
CA GLY A 233 11.38 24.25 21.68
C GLY A 233 10.28 23.59 22.51
N ASP A 234 10.11 24.11 23.73
CA ASP A 234 9.11 23.65 24.69
C ASP A 234 7.72 24.20 24.37
N LEU A 235 6.70 23.51 24.90
CA LEU A 235 5.30 23.81 24.67
C LEU A 235 4.59 24.19 25.97
N GLU A 236 3.89 25.33 25.95
CA GLU A 236 3.03 25.80 27.04
C GLU A 236 1.60 25.27 26.81
N GLU A 237 0.80 25.08 27.86
CA GLU A 237 -0.63 24.72 27.68
C GLU A 237 -1.35 25.76 26.81
N GLY A 238 -2.21 25.28 25.91
CA GLY A 238 -2.91 26.13 24.94
C GLY A 238 -2.11 26.46 23.67
N TRP A 239 -0.82 26.14 23.63
CA TRP A 239 0.03 26.27 22.44
C TRP A 239 0.19 24.93 21.72
N GLU A 240 0.41 25.00 20.41
CA GLU A 240 0.80 23.88 19.57
C GLU A 240 2.06 24.22 18.79
N TRP A 241 2.88 23.22 18.45
CA TRP A 241 4.02 23.45 17.57
C TRP A 241 3.53 23.84 16.18
N PHE A 242 4.17 24.87 15.63
CA PHE A 242 3.93 25.36 14.29
C PHE A 242 4.97 24.72 13.37
N ALA A 243 4.75 23.45 13.03
CA ALA A 243 5.73 22.60 12.38
C ALA A 243 5.57 22.60 10.85
N PHE A 244 6.69 22.70 10.13
CA PHE A 244 6.71 22.59 8.68
C PHE A 244 7.94 21.86 8.16
N THR A 245 7.77 21.18 7.04
CA THR A 245 8.86 20.75 6.14
C THR A 245 8.63 21.36 4.76
N PHE A 246 9.70 21.62 4.01
CA PHE A 246 9.66 22.33 2.73
C PHE A 246 10.43 21.58 1.65
N GLN A 247 9.89 21.58 0.43
CA GLN A 247 10.46 20.85 -0.71
C GLN A 247 11.95 21.14 -0.96
N ASP A 248 12.39 22.38 -0.70
CA ASP A 248 13.76 22.88 -0.88
C ASP A 248 14.77 22.39 0.17
N GLN A 249 14.32 21.68 1.20
CA GLN A 249 15.21 21.12 2.22
C GLN A 249 15.89 19.85 1.72
N GLU A 250 17.12 19.64 2.20
CA GLU A 250 17.85 18.39 2.00
C GLU A 250 17.03 17.20 2.50
N GLN A 251 17.00 16.15 1.68
CA GLN A 251 16.29 14.93 2.01
C GLN A 251 17.10 14.08 2.99
N LEU A 252 16.43 13.61 4.02
CA LEU A 252 16.92 12.65 4.98
C LEU A 252 17.07 11.29 4.31
N LYS A 253 18.20 10.64 4.62
CA LYS A 253 18.33 9.20 4.41
C LYS A 253 17.52 8.49 5.50
N LEU A 254 16.66 7.60 5.08
CA LEU A 254 15.96 6.66 5.94
C LEU A 254 16.84 5.41 6.14
N THR A 255 16.67 4.74 7.27
CA THR A 255 17.27 3.42 7.52
C THR A 255 16.64 2.35 6.63
N GLY A 256 17.32 1.22 6.42
CA GLY A 256 16.78 0.08 5.65
C GLY A 256 15.41 -0.37 6.20
N ASP A 257 15.32 -0.60 7.50
CA ASP A 257 14.08 -0.96 8.21
C ASP A 257 12.94 0.05 8.01
N GLU A 258 13.26 1.35 7.95
CA GLU A 258 12.24 2.38 7.71
C GLU A 258 11.70 2.32 6.29
N ILE A 259 12.57 2.03 5.32
CA ILE A 259 12.21 1.91 3.91
C ILE A 259 11.43 0.62 3.69
N GLU A 260 11.88 -0.51 4.22
CA GLU A 260 11.11 -1.75 4.20
C GLU A 260 9.73 -1.56 4.83
N GLY A 261 9.66 -0.87 5.97
CA GLY A 261 8.39 -0.56 6.62
C GLY A 261 7.47 0.35 5.79
N MET A 262 8.05 1.24 4.95
CA MET A 262 7.28 2.03 3.97
C MET A 262 6.78 1.15 2.83
N ILE A 263 7.66 0.32 2.27
CA ILE A 263 7.36 -0.51 1.13
C ILE A 263 6.31 -1.57 1.48
N ARG A 264 6.43 -2.26 2.63
CA ARG A 264 5.40 -3.21 3.12
C ARG A 264 4.04 -2.54 3.28
N ALA A 265 4.01 -1.27 3.72
CA ALA A 265 2.76 -0.52 3.80
C ALA A 265 2.20 -0.19 2.41
N SER A 266 3.06 0.10 1.42
CA SER A 266 2.66 0.29 0.03
C SER A 266 2.13 -0.98 -0.60
N ASP A 267 2.73 -2.15 -0.34
CA ASP A 267 2.34 -3.42 -0.94
C ASP A 267 0.90 -3.84 -0.57
N GLN A 268 0.55 -3.72 0.71
CA GLN A 268 -0.82 -3.96 1.21
C GLN A 268 -1.87 -3.05 0.56
N VAL A 269 -1.45 -1.86 0.14
CA VAL A 269 -2.30 -0.89 -0.55
C VAL A 269 -2.33 -1.21 -2.06
N ALA A 270 -1.20 -1.63 -2.64
CA ALA A 270 -1.07 -1.96 -4.06
C ALA A 270 -1.96 -3.14 -4.45
N GLN A 271 -2.01 -4.19 -3.62
CA GLN A 271 -2.92 -5.32 -3.83
C GLN A 271 -4.39 -4.88 -3.91
N LYS A 272 -4.79 -3.91 -3.08
CA LYS A 272 -6.15 -3.33 -3.09
C LYS A 272 -6.39 -2.36 -4.24
N ALA A 273 -5.34 -1.70 -4.72
CA ALA A 273 -5.42 -0.85 -5.92
C ALA A 273 -5.61 -1.72 -7.17
N TYR A 274 -4.82 -2.80 -7.30
CA TYR A 274 -4.92 -3.76 -8.40
C TYR A 274 -6.28 -4.47 -8.46
N SER A 275 -6.87 -4.85 -7.31
CA SER A 275 -8.20 -5.48 -7.29
C SER A 275 -9.32 -4.60 -7.86
N ARG A 276 -9.13 -3.28 -7.79
CA ARG A 276 -10.12 -2.27 -8.17
C ARG A 276 -9.83 -1.64 -9.52
N MET A 277 -8.65 -1.88 -10.08
CA MET A 277 -8.40 -1.54 -11.47
C MET A 277 -9.48 -2.20 -12.33
N LEU A 278 -10.13 -1.38 -13.14
CA LEU A 278 -10.97 -1.86 -14.23
C LEU A 278 -10.04 -2.49 -15.28
N LEU A 279 -9.60 -3.72 -15.02
CA LEU A 279 -8.99 -4.61 -16.02
C LEU A 279 -10.09 -5.00 -17.01
N ASP A 280 -10.56 -4.03 -17.77
CA ASP A 280 -11.58 -4.24 -18.78
C ASP A 280 -11.00 -5.09 -19.91
N LYS A 281 -11.90 -5.77 -20.63
CA LYS A 281 -11.57 -6.69 -21.74
C LYS A 281 -10.77 -6.03 -22.89
N GLY A 282 -10.54 -4.72 -22.84
CA GLY A 282 -9.74 -3.95 -23.79
C GLY A 282 -8.27 -3.74 -23.39
N HIS A 283 -7.82 -4.20 -22.23
CA HIS A 283 -6.41 -4.06 -21.84
C HIS A 283 -5.52 -4.94 -22.74
N LYS A 284 -4.34 -4.41 -23.15
CA LYS A 284 -3.50 -4.99 -24.21
C LYS A 284 -3.08 -6.44 -23.93
N TRP A 285 -2.87 -6.83 -22.67
CA TRP A 285 -2.45 -8.18 -22.29
C TRP A 285 -3.57 -9.24 -22.48
N ALA A 286 -4.85 -8.84 -22.49
CA ALA A 286 -5.96 -9.77 -22.70
C ALA A 286 -6.15 -10.17 -24.17
N GLY A 287 -5.49 -9.48 -25.11
CA GLY A 287 -5.67 -9.65 -26.55
C GLY A 287 -5.27 -11.00 -27.14
N HIS A 288 -4.59 -11.85 -26.37
CA HIS A 288 -4.06 -13.14 -26.82
C HIS A 288 -4.72 -14.37 -26.18
N THR A 289 -5.77 -14.14 -25.37
CA THR A 289 -6.39 -15.17 -24.53
C THR A 289 -6.80 -16.43 -25.31
N ASP A 290 -7.39 -16.32 -26.51
CA ASP A 290 -7.81 -17.51 -27.26
C ASP A 290 -6.61 -18.37 -27.69
N LYS A 291 -5.50 -17.77 -28.13
CA LYS A 291 -4.28 -18.52 -28.50
C LYS A 291 -3.64 -19.22 -27.29
N GLU A 292 -3.59 -18.53 -26.16
CA GLU A 292 -3.06 -19.08 -24.91
C GLU A 292 -3.90 -20.27 -24.43
N VAL A 293 -5.22 -20.19 -24.55
CA VAL A 293 -6.14 -21.28 -24.22
C VAL A 293 -5.93 -22.49 -25.12
N GLU A 294 -5.77 -22.31 -26.43
CA GLU A 294 -5.47 -23.43 -27.33
C GLU A 294 -4.12 -24.08 -27.00
N PHE A 295 -3.10 -23.29 -26.68
CA PHE A 295 -1.81 -23.82 -26.23
C PHE A 295 -1.95 -24.66 -24.96
N ILE A 296 -2.68 -24.19 -23.95
CA ILE A 296 -2.93 -24.92 -22.70
C ILE A 296 -3.63 -26.25 -23.00
N ILE A 297 -4.67 -26.23 -23.83
CA ILE A 297 -5.43 -27.44 -24.19
C ILE A 297 -4.52 -28.46 -24.86
N GLU A 298 -3.72 -28.03 -25.85
CA GLU A 298 -2.82 -28.90 -26.59
C GLU A 298 -1.72 -29.47 -25.69
N LYS A 299 -0.98 -28.62 -24.97
CA LYS A 299 0.18 -29.06 -24.17
C LYS A 299 -0.20 -29.90 -22.97
N CYS A 300 -1.36 -29.63 -22.37
CA CYS A 300 -1.87 -30.43 -21.26
C CYS A 300 -2.71 -31.63 -21.72
N ALA A 301 -2.84 -31.87 -23.03
CA ALA A 301 -3.65 -32.95 -23.62
C ALA A 301 -5.09 -32.98 -23.05
N LEU A 302 -5.70 -31.80 -22.93
CA LEU A 302 -7.01 -31.64 -22.32
C LEU A 302 -8.12 -31.96 -23.32
N THR A 303 -9.09 -32.75 -22.88
CA THR A 303 -10.32 -33.07 -23.62
C THR A 303 -11.53 -32.63 -22.79
N PRO A 304 -12.70 -32.38 -23.41
CA PRO A 304 -13.91 -32.03 -22.66
C PRO A 304 -14.16 -32.97 -21.47
N GLY A 305 -14.54 -32.40 -20.32
CA GLY A 305 -14.73 -33.11 -19.05
C GLY A 305 -13.48 -33.22 -18.17
N LYS A 306 -12.27 -32.95 -18.69
CA LYS A 306 -11.04 -32.88 -17.87
C LYS A 306 -11.09 -31.72 -16.87
N THR A 307 -10.49 -31.91 -15.70
CA THR A 307 -10.52 -30.92 -14.62
C THR A 307 -9.26 -30.06 -14.60
N VAL A 308 -9.44 -28.73 -14.51
CA VAL A 308 -8.33 -27.76 -14.44
C VAL A 308 -8.51 -26.82 -13.25
N LEU A 309 -7.42 -26.59 -12.52
CA LEU A 309 -7.33 -25.51 -11.54
C LEU A 309 -6.60 -24.31 -12.15
N ASP A 310 -7.21 -23.14 -12.09
CA ASP A 310 -6.59 -21.85 -12.46
C ASP A 310 -6.20 -21.14 -11.16
N MET A 311 -4.92 -21.21 -10.79
CA MET A 311 -4.34 -20.69 -9.55
C MET A 311 -3.95 -19.22 -9.74
N GLY A 312 -4.65 -18.31 -9.06
CA GLY A 312 -4.54 -16.87 -9.32
C GLY A 312 -5.31 -16.47 -10.58
N CYS A 313 -6.58 -16.89 -10.66
CA CYS A 313 -7.37 -16.79 -11.89
C CYS A 313 -7.76 -15.35 -12.28
N GLY A 314 -7.61 -14.39 -11.37
CA GLY A 314 -8.04 -13.00 -11.54
C GLY A 314 -9.49 -12.91 -11.99
N LEU A 315 -9.74 -12.15 -13.06
CA LEU A 315 -11.07 -12.00 -13.68
C LEU A 315 -11.55 -13.25 -14.46
N GLY A 316 -10.81 -14.35 -14.41
CA GLY A 316 -11.17 -15.63 -15.03
C GLY A 316 -11.02 -15.65 -16.54
N ARG A 317 -10.11 -14.85 -17.13
CA ARG A 317 -10.01 -14.72 -18.60
C ARG A 317 -9.74 -16.07 -19.28
N HIS A 318 -8.83 -16.88 -18.73
CA HIS A 318 -8.52 -18.22 -19.22
C HIS A 318 -9.56 -19.21 -18.75
N ALA A 319 -9.91 -19.20 -17.45
CA ALA A 319 -10.93 -20.08 -16.87
C ALA A 319 -12.25 -20.09 -17.65
N LEU A 320 -12.80 -18.91 -18.00
CA LEU A 320 -14.05 -18.79 -18.75
C LEU A 320 -13.92 -19.39 -20.16
N LYS A 321 -12.80 -19.13 -20.84
CA LYS A 321 -12.54 -19.64 -22.19
C LYS A 321 -12.29 -21.15 -22.20
N LEU A 322 -11.54 -21.69 -21.24
CA LEU A 322 -11.36 -23.13 -21.07
C LEU A 322 -12.71 -23.83 -20.81
N ALA A 323 -13.59 -23.22 -20.02
CA ALA A 323 -14.94 -23.72 -19.79
C ALA A 323 -15.81 -23.71 -21.06
N GLU A 324 -15.68 -22.70 -21.93
CA GLU A 324 -16.33 -22.69 -23.26
C GLU A 324 -15.90 -23.89 -24.14
N ARG A 325 -14.73 -24.50 -23.88
CA ARG A 325 -14.27 -25.74 -24.56
C ARG A 325 -14.76 -27.02 -23.88
N GLY A 326 -15.62 -26.92 -22.87
CA GLY A 326 -16.22 -28.07 -22.17
C GLY A 326 -15.33 -28.67 -21.09
N LEU A 327 -14.29 -27.95 -20.64
CA LEU A 327 -13.46 -28.35 -19.49
C LEU A 327 -14.17 -28.00 -18.18
N GLN A 328 -13.81 -28.73 -17.11
CA GLN A 328 -14.29 -28.51 -15.75
C GLN A 328 -13.29 -27.65 -14.99
N ILE A 329 -13.63 -26.38 -14.78
CA ILE A 329 -12.69 -25.38 -14.28
C ILE A 329 -13.02 -24.99 -12.84
N THR A 330 -11.99 -24.96 -12.00
CA THR A 330 -12.01 -24.27 -10.71
C THR A 330 -11.01 -23.13 -10.78
N GLY A 331 -11.47 -21.88 -10.68
CA GLY A 331 -10.59 -20.72 -10.52
C GLY A 331 -10.51 -20.30 -9.06
N ILE A 332 -9.31 -19.98 -8.58
CA ILE A 332 -9.08 -19.43 -7.24
C ILE A 332 -8.30 -18.11 -7.33
N ASP A 333 -8.75 -17.13 -6.56
CA ASP A 333 -8.06 -15.85 -6.41
C ASP A 333 -8.39 -15.26 -5.03
N TYR A 334 -7.43 -14.58 -4.41
CA TYR A 334 -7.62 -14.00 -3.08
C TYR A 334 -8.40 -12.68 -3.11
N ILE A 335 -8.55 -12.08 -4.30
CA ILE A 335 -9.25 -10.81 -4.50
C ILE A 335 -10.76 -11.07 -4.67
N PRO A 336 -11.60 -10.70 -3.68
CA PRO A 336 -13.04 -10.99 -3.73
C PRO A 336 -13.75 -10.32 -4.91
N GLU A 337 -13.35 -9.09 -5.26
CA GLU A 337 -13.95 -8.32 -6.35
C GLU A 337 -13.74 -8.99 -7.72
N PHE A 338 -12.58 -9.62 -7.93
CA PHE A 338 -12.27 -10.37 -9.14
C PHE A 338 -13.15 -11.60 -9.27
N ILE A 339 -13.29 -12.35 -8.18
CA ILE A 339 -14.13 -13.54 -8.10
C ILE A 339 -15.59 -13.21 -8.37
N GLU A 340 -16.13 -12.14 -7.78
CA GLU A 340 -17.52 -11.74 -8.02
C GLU A 340 -17.78 -11.27 -9.45
N ARG A 341 -16.79 -10.64 -10.09
CA ARG A 341 -16.86 -10.28 -11.52
C ARG A 341 -16.78 -11.51 -12.41
N ALA A 342 -15.88 -12.45 -12.11
CA ALA A 342 -15.72 -13.71 -12.85
C ALA A 342 -16.99 -14.59 -12.78
N LYS A 343 -17.60 -14.72 -11.58
CA LYS A 343 -18.89 -15.41 -11.39
C LYS A 343 -20.02 -14.78 -12.21
N ARG A 344 -20.13 -13.45 -12.22
CA ARG A 344 -21.12 -12.73 -13.04
C ARG A 344 -20.92 -13.02 -14.52
N GLU A 345 -19.68 -12.99 -14.99
CA GLU A 345 -19.35 -13.25 -16.39
C GLU A 345 -19.67 -14.70 -16.78
N ALA A 346 -19.33 -15.69 -15.94
CA ALA A 346 -19.71 -17.08 -16.17
C ALA A 346 -21.24 -17.26 -16.28
N LYS A 347 -21.99 -16.63 -15.38
CA LYS A 347 -23.47 -16.65 -15.41
C LYS A 347 -24.01 -16.01 -16.69
N ASN A 348 -23.47 -14.86 -17.10
CA ASN A 348 -23.87 -14.15 -18.31
C ASN A 348 -23.62 -14.99 -19.56
N ARG A 349 -22.52 -15.75 -19.60
CA ARG A 349 -22.18 -16.68 -20.68
C ARG A 349 -22.85 -18.06 -20.56
N LYS A 350 -23.61 -18.31 -19.49
CA LYS A 350 -24.26 -19.59 -19.19
C LYS A 350 -23.27 -20.76 -19.14
N LEU A 351 -22.10 -20.53 -18.55
CA LEU A 351 -21.07 -21.56 -18.36
C LEU A 351 -21.31 -22.30 -17.05
N GLU A 352 -21.73 -23.57 -17.15
CA GLU A 352 -22.03 -24.42 -15.99
C GLU A 352 -20.82 -25.21 -15.48
N THR A 353 -19.76 -25.32 -16.30
CA THR A 353 -18.56 -26.12 -15.99
C THR A 353 -17.43 -25.30 -15.37
N VAL A 354 -17.71 -24.09 -14.90
CA VAL A 354 -16.74 -23.22 -14.21
C VAL A 354 -17.29 -22.75 -12.88
N ARG A 355 -16.46 -22.83 -11.85
CA ARG A 355 -16.71 -22.21 -10.54
C ARG A 355 -15.49 -21.40 -10.10
N PHE A 356 -15.75 -20.38 -9.29
CA PHE A 356 -14.74 -19.47 -8.75
C PHE A 356 -14.80 -19.45 -7.23
N ILE A 357 -13.63 -19.61 -6.60
CA ILE A 357 -13.44 -19.66 -5.16
C ILE A 357 -12.62 -18.45 -4.74
N GLY A 358 -13.11 -17.69 -3.76
CA GLY A 358 -12.30 -16.65 -3.11
C GLY A 358 -11.42 -17.30 -2.04
N GLY A 359 -10.10 -17.13 -2.14
CA GLY A 359 -9.16 -17.71 -1.19
C GLY A 359 -7.70 -17.55 -1.60
N ASP A 360 -6.82 -17.72 -0.63
CA ASP A 360 -5.37 -17.66 -0.85
C ASP A 360 -4.84 -18.99 -1.41
N GLY A 361 -4.14 -18.92 -2.55
CA GLY A 361 -3.52 -20.09 -3.17
C GLY A 361 -2.46 -20.78 -2.30
N ARG A 362 -1.91 -20.09 -1.29
CA ARG A 362 -0.97 -20.63 -0.28
C ARG A 362 -1.67 -21.52 0.74
N GLU A 363 -2.97 -21.35 0.92
CA GLU A 363 -3.77 -21.98 1.98
C GLU A 363 -4.94 -22.82 1.41
N LEU A 364 -4.87 -23.23 0.14
CA LEU A 364 -5.96 -23.98 -0.50
C LEU A 364 -6.16 -25.36 0.14
N GLU A 365 -7.06 -25.49 1.11
CA GLU A 365 -7.39 -26.78 1.73
C GLU A 365 -8.51 -27.50 0.97
N SER A 366 -8.15 -28.38 0.04
CA SER A 366 -9.08 -29.25 -0.69
C SER A 366 -8.48 -30.64 -0.94
N ASP A 367 -9.34 -31.65 -1.00
CA ASP A 367 -8.99 -33.02 -1.44
C ASP A 367 -9.13 -33.20 -2.96
N GLU A 368 -9.66 -32.20 -3.66
CA GLU A 368 -9.85 -32.26 -5.10
C GLU A 368 -8.50 -32.26 -5.84
N CYS A 369 -8.40 -33.10 -6.88
CA CYS A 369 -7.23 -33.14 -7.74
C CYS A 369 -7.61 -32.87 -9.20
N TYR A 370 -6.70 -32.25 -9.94
CA TYR A 370 -6.92 -31.75 -11.29
C TYR A 370 -6.02 -32.45 -12.31
N ASP A 371 -6.53 -32.64 -13.53
CA ASP A 371 -5.74 -33.15 -14.66
C ASP A 371 -4.66 -32.13 -15.07
N ALA A 372 -4.97 -30.83 -14.96
CA ALA A 372 -3.99 -29.76 -15.11
C ALA A 372 -4.15 -28.67 -14.05
N VAL A 373 -3.06 -28.00 -13.71
CA VAL A 373 -3.06 -26.74 -12.94
C VAL A 373 -2.35 -25.68 -13.77
N VAL A 374 -2.94 -24.50 -13.91
CA VAL A 374 -2.29 -23.35 -14.54
C VAL A 374 -2.08 -22.26 -13.49
N CYS A 375 -0.89 -21.66 -13.48
CA CYS A 375 -0.50 -20.58 -12.58
C CYS A 375 0.28 -19.56 -13.41
N LEU A 376 -0.43 -18.55 -13.92
CA LEU A 376 0.03 -17.74 -15.05
C LEU A 376 0.36 -16.31 -14.61
N TYR A 377 1.23 -15.64 -15.36
CA TYR A 377 1.70 -14.28 -15.16
C TYR A 377 2.42 -14.04 -13.83
N ASP A 378 2.00 -13.04 -13.06
CA ASP A 378 2.72 -12.53 -11.88
C ASP A 378 2.28 -13.17 -10.56
N VAL A 379 1.57 -14.31 -10.60
CA VAL A 379 1.15 -15.02 -9.39
C VAL A 379 2.38 -15.48 -8.59
N ILE A 380 3.26 -16.27 -9.21
CA ILE A 380 4.56 -16.60 -8.63
C ILE A 380 5.50 -15.41 -8.84
N GLY A 381 6.01 -14.86 -7.74
CA GLY A 381 6.81 -13.63 -7.73
C GLY A 381 6.08 -12.38 -7.27
N SER A 382 4.75 -12.45 -7.06
CA SER A 382 4.00 -11.41 -6.34
C SER A 382 4.40 -11.29 -4.87
N PHE A 383 4.89 -12.40 -4.28
CA PHE A 383 5.47 -12.40 -2.95
C PHE A 383 6.99 -12.29 -3.05
N ILE A 384 7.57 -11.42 -2.22
CA ILE A 384 9.02 -11.27 -2.11
C ILE A 384 9.66 -12.38 -1.28
N ASP A 385 8.90 -12.92 -0.33
CA ASP A 385 9.33 -14.10 0.42
C ASP A 385 9.16 -15.36 -0.45
N GLU A 386 10.29 -15.99 -0.75
CA GLU A 386 10.38 -17.19 -1.55
C GLU A 386 9.62 -18.37 -0.94
N GLU A 387 9.52 -18.43 0.40
CA GLU A 387 8.76 -19.46 1.09
C GLU A 387 7.26 -19.35 0.79
N GLU A 388 6.74 -18.13 0.63
CA GLU A 388 5.34 -17.90 0.26
C GLU A 388 5.08 -18.35 -1.18
N ASN A 389 5.98 -18.06 -2.11
CA ASN A 389 5.91 -18.60 -3.48
C ASN A 389 5.99 -20.14 -3.49
N ARG A 390 6.86 -20.72 -2.64
CA ARG A 390 7.00 -22.17 -2.50
C ARG A 390 5.72 -22.84 -1.98
N LYS A 391 4.98 -22.19 -1.07
CA LYS A 391 3.67 -22.69 -0.59
C LYS A 391 2.65 -22.81 -1.74
N ILE A 392 2.59 -21.82 -2.64
CA ILE A 392 1.72 -21.88 -3.82
C ILE A 392 2.11 -23.08 -4.70
N LEU A 393 3.40 -23.22 -5.02
CA LEU A 393 3.90 -24.35 -5.83
C LEU A 393 3.65 -25.71 -5.16
N GLY A 394 3.80 -25.79 -3.83
CA GLY A 394 3.50 -26.99 -3.06
C GLY A 394 2.01 -27.36 -3.13
N ASN A 395 1.13 -26.37 -3.09
CA ASN A 395 -0.30 -26.58 -3.31
C ASN A 395 -0.60 -27.01 -4.75
N ILE A 396 0.06 -26.44 -5.75
CA ILE A 396 -0.03 -26.92 -7.13
C ILE A 396 0.34 -28.41 -7.20
N ALA A 397 1.49 -28.80 -6.63
CA ALA A 397 1.94 -30.19 -6.62
C ALA A 397 0.95 -31.14 -5.93
N ARG A 398 0.39 -30.72 -4.78
CA ARG A 398 -0.58 -31.50 -4.01
C ARG A 398 -1.85 -31.77 -4.81
N HIS A 399 -2.42 -30.75 -5.46
CA HIS A 399 -3.70 -30.84 -6.16
C HIS A 399 -3.59 -31.38 -7.60
N LEU A 400 -2.42 -31.82 -8.06
CA LEU A 400 -2.35 -32.57 -9.33
C LEU A 400 -2.85 -34.01 -9.15
N LYS A 401 -3.54 -34.56 -10.15
CA LYS A 401 -3.80 -36.01 -10.22
C LYS A 401 -2.49 -36.79 -10.42
N PRO A 402 -2.46 -38.11 -10.17
CA PRO A 402 -1.43 -38.98 -10.74
C PRO A 402 -1.39 -38.77 -12.25
N ASP A 403 -0.21 -38.43 -12.78
CA ASP A 403 0.04 -38.00 -14.18
C ASP A 403 -0.52 -36.63 -14.59
N GLY A 404 -1.03 -35.84 -13.64
CA GLY A 404 -1.41 -34.45 -13.88
C GLY A 404 -0.20 -33.56 -14.19
N VAL A 405 -0.47 -32.47 -14.92
CA VAL A 405 0.55 -31.51 -15.38
C VAL A 405 0.28 -30.10 -14.88
N ALA A 406 1.34 -29.28 -14.77
CA ALA A 406 1.19 -27.86 -14.47
C ALA A 406 1.91 -26.98 -15.49
N ILE A 407 1.29 -25.85 -15.85
CA ILE A 407 1.92 -24.75 -16.58
C ILE A 407 2.07 -23.59 -15.60
N ILE A 408 3.31 -23.19 -15.35
CA ILE A 408 3.64 -22.06 -14.48
C ILE A 408 4.38 -21.04 -15.33
N THR A 409 4.07 -19.76 -15.17
CA THR A 409 4.88 -18.69 -15.78
C THR A 409 5.34 -17.71 -14.70
N VAL A 410 6.53 -17.17 -14.89
CA VAL A 410 7.11 -16.11 -14.06
C VAL A 410 7.73 -15.02 -14.92
N MET A 411 7.95 -13.85 -14.33
CA MET A 411 8.56 -12.72 -15.03
C MET A 411 10.08 -12.90 -15.18
N ASN A 412 10.60 -12.64 -16.37
CA ASN A 412 12.00 -12.90 -16.76
C ASN A 412 13.01 -11.88 -16.18
N HIS A 413 13.97 -12.36 -15.39
CA HIS A 413 15.03 -11.54 -14.80
C HIS A 413 16.11 -11.12 -15.82
N GLU A 414 16.56 -12.02 -16.69
CA GLU A 414 17.63 -11.77 -17.67
C GLU A 414 17.26 -10.63 -18.64
N LEU A 415 16.02 -10.62 -19.14
CA LEU A 415 15.52 -9.50 -19.94
C LEU A 415 15.45 -8.21 -19.14
N THR A 416 15.04 -8.29 -17.87
CA THR A 416 14.90 -7.13 -16.97
C THR A 416 16.27 -6.47 -16.75
N ILE A 417 17.27 -7.22 -16.29
CA ILE A 417 18.63 -6.67 -16.13
C ILE A 417 19.19 -6.17 -17.45
N ARG A 418 19.00 -6.89 -18.56
CA ARG A 418 19.52 -6.46 -19.85
C ARG A 418 18.97 -5.09 -20.28
N LEU A 419 17.66 -4.89 -20.14
CA LEU A 419 17.03 -3.63 -20.51
C LEU A 419 17.49 -2.47 -19.62
N ALA A 420 17.63 -2.70 -18.32
CA ALA A 420 18.22 -1.73 -17.41
C ALA A 420 19.66 -1.41 -17.79
N GLN A 421 20.51 -2.42 -17.98
CA GLN A 421 21.92 -2.23 -18.32
C GLN A 421 22.12 -1.47 -19.64
N ASP A 422 21.27 -1.69 -20.64
CA ASP A 422 21.40 -1.06 -21.95
C ASP A 422 20.92 0.39 -21.99
N ARG A 423 19.85 0.72 -21.24
CA ARG A 423 19.17 2.03 -21.35
C ARG A 423 19.36 2.90 -20.12
N PHE A 424 19.42 2.29 -18.93
CA PHE A 424 19.51 2.96 -17.63
C PHE A 424 20.45 2.18 -16.69
N PRO A 425 21.77 2.08 -16.96
CA PRO A 425 22.68 1.28 -16.13
C PRO A 425 22.63 1.64 -14.65
N GLY A 426 22.33 2.90 -14.33
CA GLY A 426 22.13 3.36 -12.96
C GLY A 426 20.98 2.66 -12.24
N HIS A 427 20.00 2.08 -12.94
CA HIS A 427 18.82 1.44 -12.33
C HIS A 427 19.07 0.03 -11.78
N ILE A 428 20.28 -0.49 -11.97
CA ILE A 428 20.77 -1.69 -11.29
C ILE A 428 21.38 -1.25 -9.97
N PHE A 429 20.99 -1.87 -8.86
CA PHE A 429 21.46 -1.48 -7.52
C PHE A 429 21.44 -2.65 -6.53
N SER A 430 21.88 -2.38 -5.31
CA SER A 430 21.74 -3.27 -4.15
C SER A 430 20.93 -2.53 -3.08
N PHE A 431 19.78 -3.08 -2.71
CA PHE A 431 18.91 -2.51 -1.67
C PHE A 431 19.62 -2.49 -0.33
N ASP A 432 20.38 -3.52 0.01
CA ASP A 432 21.18 -3.59 1.25
C ASP A 432 22.19 -2.44 1.36
N SER A 433 22.74 -2.00 0.22
CA SER A 433 23.75 -0.94 0.17
C SER A 433 23.14 0.46 0.08
N GLU A 434 22.08 0.62 -0.72
CA GLU A 434 21.51 1.92 -1.07
C GLU A 434 19.97 1.93 -1.04
N PRO A 435 19.31 1.62 0.09
CA PRO A 435 17.86 1.36 0.11
C PRO A 435 17.04 2.61 -0.24
N ASN A 436 17.58 3.81 0.00
CA ASN A 436 16.89 5.08 -0.27
C ASN A 436 16.66 5.32 -1.77
N ARG A 437 17.38 4.62 -2.65
CA ARG A 437 17.26 4.80 -4.10
C ARG A 437 15.87 4.48 -4.64
N VAL A 438 15.15 3.56 -3.98
CA VAL A 438 13.77 3.23 -4.32
C VAL A 438 12.83 4.44 -4.22
N LEU A 439 13.16 5.40 -3.35
CA LEU A 439 12.37 6.62 -3.17
C LEU A 439 12.62 7.67 -4.26
N ASP A 440 13.65 7.48 -5.08
CA ASP A 440 14.01 8.36 -6.19
C ASP A 440 13.33 7.94 -7.50
N LEU A 441 12.59 6.82 -7.50
CA LEU A 441 11.75 6.42 -8.63
C LEU A 441 10.64 7.43 -8.86
N GLU A 442 10.49 7.83 -10.12
CA GLU A 442 9.40 8.68 -10.56
C GLU A 442 8.09 7.88 -10.65
N PRO A 443 6.96 8.43 -10.18
CA PRO A 443 5.66 7.78 -10.30
C PRO A 443 5.24 7.60 -11.77
N ALA A 444 4.72 6.43 -12.13
CA ALA A 444 4.24 6.15 -13.48
C ALA A 444 2.96 5.30 -13.47
N GLY A 445 2.02 5.60 -14.37
CA GLY A 445 0.76 4.83 -14.52
C GLY A 445 0.91 3.56 -15.36
N ILE A 446 2.02 2.83 -15.22
CA ILE A 446 2.39 1.76 -16.18
C ILE A 446 1.32 0.70 -16.23
N MET A 447 0.94 0.15 -15.07
CA MET A 447 -0.03 -0.94 -15.01
C MET A 447 -1.40 -0.51 -15.56
N GLU A 448 -1.81 0.72 -15.26
CA GLU A 448 -3.08 1.31 -15.68
C GLU A 448 -3.14 1.61 -17.18
N GLU A 449 -2.09 2.24 -17.71
CA GLU A 449 -2.10 2.78 -19.07
C GLU A 449 -1.55 1.80 -20.12
N THR A 450 -0.50 1.04 -19.77
CA THR A 450 0.28 0.28 -20.76
C THR A 450 0.42 -1.21 -20.45
N GLY A 451 0.47 -1.59 -19.18
CA GLY A 451 0.86 -2.92 -18.68
C GLY A 451 2.32 -3.29 -18.95
N ASN A 452 3.17 -2.36 -19.40
CA ASN A 452 4.55 -2.66 -19.77
C ASN A 452 5.52 -2.56 -18.59
N ILE A 453 5.45 -3.52 -17.66
CA ILE A 453 6.31 -3.59 -16.46
C ILE A 453 7.80 -3.87 -16.74
N PHE A 454 8.20 -3.94 -18.02
CA PHE A 454 9.57 -4.14 -18.48
C PHE A 454 10.22 -2.85 -19.00
N ASP A 455 9.60 -1.68 -18.86
CA ASP A 455 10.25 -0.43 -19.25
C ASP A 455 11.29 0.02 -18.20
N PRO A 456 12.61 -0.05 -18.49
CA PRO A 456 13.66 0.26 -17.53
C PRO A 456 13.68 1.71 -17.05
N GLU A 457 12.95 2.63 -17.69
CA GLU A 457 12.80 4.00 -17.20
C GLU A 457 12.09 4.07 -15.85
N HIS A 458 11.24 3.08 -15.54
CA HIS A 458 10.32 3.16 -14.41
C HIS A 458 10.52 2.06 -13.35
N TYR A 459 11.65 1.38 -13.37
CA TYR A 459 11.99 0.43 -12.32
C TYR A 459 13.45 0.49 -11.90
N LEU A 460 13.70 0.09 -10.65
CA LEU A 460 15.02 -0.35 -10.20
C LEU A 460 15.03 -1.86 -10.06
N VAL A 461 16.16 -2.51 -10.36
CA VAL A 461 16.34 -3.95 -10.19
C VAL A 461 17.49 -4.21 -9.22
N ASP A 462 17.20 -4.98 -8.17
CA ASP A 462 18.22 -5.42 -7.24
C ASP A 462 19.02 -6.58 -7.84
N GLU A 463 20.34 -6.41 -7.93
CA GLU A 463 21.25 -7.37 -8.57
C GLU A 463 21.46 -8.67 -7.77
N ASN A 464 21.13 -8.67 -6.48
CA ASN A 464 21.36 -9.81 -5.57
C ASN A 464 20.08 -10.60 -5.34
N THR A 465 18.96 -9.89 -5.21
CA THR A 465 17.66 -10.50 -4.85
C THR A 465 16.74 -10.66 -6.05
N HIS A 466 17.06 -10.06 -7.19
CA HIS A 466 16.23 -10.06 -8.41
C HIS A 466 14.85 -9.43 -8.20
N ILE A 467 14.68 -8.65 -7.12
CA ILE A 467 13.48 -7.88 -6.84
C ILE A 467 13.50 -6.63 -7.72
N VAL A 468 12.36 -6.37 -8.36
CA VAL A 468 12.11 -5.16 -9.13
C VAL A 468 11.23 -4.23 -8.30
N TYR A 469 11.64 -2.97 -8.19
CA TYR A 469 10.90 -1.92 -7.52
C TYR A 469 10.33 -0.96 -8.56
N ARG A 470 9.03 -0.70 -8.49
CA ARG A 470 8.34 0.31 -9.33
C ARG A 470 7.58 1.28 -8.45
N ARG A 471 7.43 2.52 -8.90
CA ARG A 471 6.53 3.49 -8.27
C ARG A 471 5.30 3.67 -9.16
N GLU A 472 4.26 2.87 -8.90
CA GLU A 472 3.04 2.86 -9.71
C GLU A 472 2.08 3.95 -9.25
N GLN A 473 1.60 4.78 -10.18
CA GLN A 473 0.55 5.76 -9.95
C GLN A 473 -0.77 5.24 -10.52
N PHE A 474 -1.72 4.94 -9.65
CA PHE A 474 -3.09 4.65 -10.07
C PHE A 474 -3.84 5.99 -10.20
N THR A 475 -4.67 6.16 -11.22
CA THR A 475 -5.47 7.39 -11.44
C THR A 475 -6.94 7.11 -11.73
N ASN A 476 -7.27 5.91 -12.22
CA ASN A 476 -8.63 5.51 -12.58
C ASN A 476 -9.24 4.56 -11.54
N GLY A 477 -10.49 4.83 -11.15
CA GLY A 477 -11.24 4.03 -10.18
C GLY A 477 -12.13 4.91 -9.29
N GLU A 478 -12.89 4.29 -8.39
CA GLU A 478 -13.72 5.00 -7.39
C GLU A 478 -12.92 5.45 -6.14
N LYS A 479 -11.61 5.16 -6.08
CA LYS A 479 -10.71 5.52 -4.97
C LYS A 479 -9.46 6.25 -5.48
N LEU A 480 -8.60 6.62 -4.54
CA LEU A 480 -7.54 7.60 -4.71
C LEU A 480 -6.57 7.40 -5.85
N PRO A 481 -5.98 8.50 -6.34
CA PRO A 481 -4.70 8.41 -6.99
C PRO A 481 -3.61 8.08 -5.95
N GLU A 482 -3.18 6.83 -5.93
CA GLU A 482 -2.14 6.31 -5.04
C GLU A 482 -0.84 6.13 -5.83
N GLN A 483 0.28 6.61 -5.28
CA GLN A 483 1.61 6.19 -5.73
C GLN A 483 2.13 5.14 -4.77
N LEU A 484 2.40 3.95 -5.28
CA LEU A 484 2.74 2.81 -4.47
C LEU A 484 4.07 2.27 -4.95
N ILE A 485 4.96 2.01 -3.99
CA ILE A 485 6.13 1.20 -4.32
C ILE A 485 5.63 -0.24 -4.40
N VAL A 486 5.63 -0.76 -5.62
CA VAL A 486 5.28 -2.14 -5.91
C VAL A 486 6.58 -2.92 -6.09
N MET A 487 6.61 -4.11 -5.52
CA MET A 487 7.72 -5.03 -5.69
C MET A 487 7.22 -6.30 -6.38
N ASP A 488 8.05 -6.86 -7.23
CA ASP A 488 7.87 -8.22 -7.71
C ASP A 488 9.22 -8.89 -7.91
N LYS A 489 9.27 -10.18 -7.59
CA LYS A 489 10.43 -11.04 -7.78
C LYS A 489 10.46 -11.49 -9.24
N ARG A 490 11.59 -11.25 -9.91
CA ARG A 490 11.91 -11.82 -11.22
C ARG A 490 12.73 -13.07 -11.02
N TYR A 491 12.64 -13.99 -11.97
CA TYR A 491 13.34 -15.26 -11.91
C TYR A 491 14.21 -15.44 -13.14
N THR A 492 15.35 -16.07 -12.94
CA THR A 492 16.07 -16.80 -13.99
C THR A 492 15.43 -18.16 -14.23
N GLU A 493 15.75 -18.81 -15.36
CA GLU A 493 15.22 -20.16 -15.66
C GLU A 493 15.62 -21.17 -14.57
N GLN A 494 16.86 -21.09 -14.09
CA GLN A 494 17.38 -21.99 -13.06
C GLN A 494 16.64 -21.81 -11.72
N GLU A 495 16.44 -20.57 -11.27
CA GLU A 495 15.77 -20.31 -9.98
C GLU A 495 14.35 -20.86 -9.94
N ILE A 496 13.54 -20.60 -10.98
CA ILE A 496 12.15 -21.07 -10.98
C ILE A 496 12.04 -22.59 -11.14
N THR A 497 12.95 -23.21 -11.88
CA THR A 497 12.96 -24.67 -12.04
C THR A 497 13.35 -25.36 -10.73
N ASP A 498 14.40 -24.88 -10.05
CA ASP A 498 14.80 -25.38 -8.73
C ASP A 498 13.69 -25.22 -7.70
N LEU A 499 12.99 -24.07 -7.69
CA LEU A 499 11.87 -23.82 -6.80
C LEU A 499 10.71 -24.80 -7.04
N CYS A 500 10.37 -25.06 -8.31
CA CYS A 500 9.36 -26.05 -8.68
C CYS A 500 9.74 -27.46 -8.18
N GLU A 501 10.99 -27.88 -8.38
CA GLU A 501 11.46 -29.19 -7.94
C GLU A 501 11.45 -29.33 -6.41
N ALA A 502 11.89 -28.30 -5.69
CA ALA A 502 11.86 -28.23 -4.24
C ALA A 502 10.42 -28.28 -3.68
N ALA A 503 9.45 -27.75 -4.41
CA ALA A 503 8.02 -27.81 -4.08
C ALA A 503 7.36 -29.18 -4.41
N GLY A 504 8.11 -30.13 -4.98
CA GLY A 504 7.61 -31.48 -5.28
C GLY A 504 7.01 -31.63 -6.68
N LEU A 505 7.27 -30.70 -7.60
CA LEU A 505 6.98 -30.87 -9.01
C LEU A 505 8.15 -31.55 -9.73
N ALA A 506 7.86 -32.21 -10.85
CA ALA A 506 8.88 -32.73 -11.76
C ALA A 506 8.91 -31.86 -13.02
N VAL A 507 9.87 -30.95 -13.12
CA VAL A 507 10.06 -30.09 -14.29
C VAL A 507 10.36 -30.96 -15.51
N GLN A 508 9.68 -30.71 -16.62
CA GLN A 508 9.93 -31.40 -17.90
C GLN A 508 10.71 -30.52 -18.86
N TRP A 509 10.41 -29.22 -18.87
CA TRP A 509 11.12 -28.19 -19.60
C TRP A 509 10.75 -26.82 -19.03
N ALA A 510 11.64 -25.86 -19.25
CA ALA A 510 11.38 -24.44 -19.11
C ALA A 510 11.82 -23.73 -20.40
N LYS A 511 11.17 -22.61 -20.73
CA LYS A 511 11.57 -21.77 -21.87
C LYS A 511 11.10 -20.33 -21.72
N TYR A 512 11.80 -19.43 -22.38
CA TYR A 512 11.40 -18.02 -22.47
C TYR A 512 10.33 -17.82 -23.54
N VAL A 513 9.26 -17.11 -23.16
CA VAL A 513 8.09 -16.85 -24.00
C VAL A 513 7.63 -15.39 -23.85
N GLY A 514 6.68 -14.98 -24.69
CA GLY A 514 5.95 -13.75 -24.52
C GLY A 514 4.45 -13.95 -24.75
N ALA A 515 3.64 -13.04 -24.24
CA ALA A 515 2.19 -13.03 -24.44
C ALA A 515 1.80 -13.27 -25.91
N GLY A 516 0.93 -14.26 -26.14
CA GLY A 516 0.50 -14.70 -27.48
C GLY A 516 1.56 -15.39 -28.36
N ARG A 517 2.77 -15.64 -27.86
CA ARG A 517 3.89 -16.33 -28.53
C ARG A 517 4.38 -17.54 -27.71
N TRP A 518 3.48 -18.23 -27.00
CA TRP A 518 3.84 -19.35 -26.13
C TRP A 518 4.35 -20.59 -26.88
N ASP A 519 4.12 -20.71 -28.19
CA ASP A 519 4.72 -21.77 -29.01
C ASP A 519 6.21 -21.56 -29.27
N ASP A 520 6.68 -20.31 -29.25
CA ASP A 520 8.06 -19.97 -29.54
C ASP A 520 8.98 -20.38 -28.37
N SER A 521 10.27 -20.55 -28.68
CA SER A 521 11.34 -20.61 -27.68
C SER A 521 12.25 -19.44 -27.96
N LEU A 522 12.12 -18.39 -27.15
CA LEU A 522 12.85 -17.14 -27.34
C LEU A 522 14.20 -17.20 -26.63
N GLU A 523 15.12 -16.34 -27.05
CA GLU A 523 16.37 -16.14 -26.32
C GLU A 523 16.11 -15.34 -25.03
N PRO A 524 16.86 -15.57 -23.93
CA PRO A 524 16.60 -14.97 -22.61
C PRO A 524 16.47 -13.46 -22.60
N THR A 525 17.21 -12.76 -23.48
CA THR A 525 17.25 -11.31 -23.55
C THR A 525 16.51 -10.73 -24.76
N GLU A 526 15.76 -11.56 -25.51
CA GLU A 526 14.94 -11.05 -26.61
C GLU A 526 13.84 -10.13 -26.06
N LYS A 527 13.55 -9.00 -26.74
CA LYS A 527 12.53 -8.04 -26.27
C LYS A 527 11.14 -8.64 -26.04
N ALA A 528 10.83 -9.75 -26.70
CA ALA A 528 9.57 -10.47 -26.57
C ALA A 528 9.57 -11.50 -25.42
N ALA A 529 10.73 -11.88 -24.88
CA ALA A 529 10.92 -12.88 -23.83
C ALA A 529 10.55 -12.32 -22.44
N LYS A 530 9.32 -11.89 -22.25
CA LYS A 530 8.89 -11.27 -20.98
C LYS A 530 8.62 -12.30 -19.87
N GLU A 531 8.39 -13.55 -20.24
CA GLU A 531 8.01 -14.59 -19.30
C GLU A 531 8.93 -15.80 -19.44
N ILE A 532 9.12 -16.54 -18.35
CA ILE A 532 9.65 -17.90 -18.36
C ILE A 532 8.47 -18.81 -18.09
N MET A 533 8.23 -19.76 -18.97
CA MET A 533 7.21 -20.79 -18.82
C MET A 533 7.86 -22.11 -18.41
N VAL A 534 7.34 -22.71 -17.34
CA VAL A 534 7.77 -24.01 -16.83
C VAL A 534 6.62 -25.00 -16.97
N PHE A 535 6.90 -26.13 -17.59
CA PHE A 535 5.95 -27.25 -17.69
C PHE A 535 6.39 -28.37 -16.75
N CYS A 536 5.50 -28.71 -15.83
CA CYS A 536 5.75 -29.67 -14.77
C CYS A 536 4.79 -30.86 -14.85
N LYS A 537 5.22 -31.99 -14.27
CA LYS A 537 4.35 -33.12 -13.93
C LYS A 537 4.30 -33.30 -12.42
N LYS A 538 3.26 -33.97 -11.93
CA LYS A 538 3.26 -34.47 -10.56
C LYS A 538 4.43 -35.44 -10.37
N ARG A 539 5.29 -35.18 -9.38
CA ARG A 539 6.36 -36.09 -9.01
C ARG A 539 5.73 -37.41 -8.53
N ARG A 540 6.14 -38.52 -9.11
CA ARG A 540 5.73 -39.85 -8.62
C ARG A 540 6.36 -40.02 -7.24
N GLY A 541 5.54 -40.30 -6.23
CA GLY A 541 6.02 -40.55 -4.87
C GLY A 541 7.11 -41.63 -4.91
N GLY A 542 8.24 -41.34 -4.27
CA GLY A 542 9.33 -42.30 -4.07
C GLY A 542 8.96 -43.39 -3.07
#